data_AF-A0AAT9HH51-F1
#
_entry.id   AF-A0AAT9HH51-F1
#
_cell.length_a   1.000
_cell.length_b   1.000
_cell.length_c   1.000
_cell.angle_alpha   90.00
_cell.angle_beta   90.00
_cell.angle_gamma   90.00
#
_symmetry.space_group_name_H-M   'P 1'
#
loop_
_entity.id
_entity.type
_entity.pdbx_description
1 polymer ?
#
loop_
_entity_poly.entity_id
_entity_poly.type
_entity_poly.pdbx_seq_one_letter_code
_entity_poly.pdbx_strand_id
1 'polypeptide(L)' 'MLTEVTATRYITPLRSGGSVPGVFEADDLGTYVVKLPTHWH' A
#
# COMPACT_ATOMS: atom_id res chain seq x y z
N MET A 1 -12.26 16.43 -0.01
CA MET A 1 -12.88 15.20 0.50
C MET A 1 -11.99 14.05 0.05
N LEU A 2 -11.54 13.19 0.97
CA LEU A 2 -10.74 12.02 0.62
C LEU A 2 -11.68 10.82 0.49
N THR A 3 -11.47 9.97 -0.51
CA THR A 3 -12.22 8.73 -0.66
C THR A 3 -11.59 7.67 0.24
N GLU A 4 -12.41 7.02 1.06
CA GLU A 4 -12.01 5.83 1.83
C GLU A 4 -12.27 4.59 0.98
N VAL A 5 -11.28 3.69 0.92
CA VAL A 5 -11.32 2.42 0.18
C VAL A 5 -10.72 1.31 1.02
N THR A 6 -11.20 0.08 0.84
CA THR A 6 -10.72 -1.07 1.61
C THR A 6 -9.62 -1.79 0.83
N ALA A 7 -8.44 -1.95 1.44
CA ALA A 7 -7.39 -2.79 0.86
C ALA A 7 -7.83 -4.26 0.88
N THR A 8 -7.83 -4.91 -0.28
CA THR A 8 -8.30 -6.30 -0.47
C THR A 8 -7.15 -7.29 -0.60
N ARG A 9 -6.02 -6.88 -1.18
CA ARG A 9 -4.88 -7.76 -1.42
C ARG A 9 -3.55 -7.04 -1.28
N TYR A 10 -2.63 -7.61 -0.51
CA TYR A 10 -1.22 -7.21 -0.53
C TYR A 10 -0.52 -7.83 -1.73
N ILE A 11 0.16 -7.01 -2.51
CA ILE A 11 0.97 -7.45 -3.64
C ILE A 11 2.44 -7.40 -3.23
N THR A 12 3.19 -8.44 -3.60
CA THR A 12 4.65 -8.44 -3.45
C THR A 12 5.24 -7.25 -4.23
N PRO A 13 5.85 -6.28 -3.54
CA PRO A 13 6.35 -5.08 -4.19
C PRO A 13 7.57 -5.39 -5.06
N LEU A 14 7.65 -4.73 -6.22
CA LEU A 14 8.85 -4.71 -7.04
C LEU A 14 9.95 -3.96 -6.27
N ARG A 15 11.12 -4.60 -6.10
CA ARG A 15 12.22 -4.00 -5.34
C ARG A 15 13.10 -3.14 -6.24
N SER A 16 13.00 -1.83 -6.11
CA SER A 16 14.00 -0.88 -6.61
C SER A 16 14.54 -0.02 -5.45
N GLY A 17 15.58 -0.52 -4.78
CA GLY A 17 16.24 0.20 -3.68
C GLY A 17 15.73 -0.13 -2.26
N GLY A 18 16.43 0.39 -1.25
CA GLY A 18 16.37 -0.06 0.16
C GLY A 18 15.07 0.18 0.93
N SER A 19 14.06 0.83 0.34
CA SER A 19 12.73 0.98 0.94
C SER A 19 11.72 0.09 0.21
N VAL A 20 10.97 -0.71 0.96
CA VAL A 20 9.91 -1.57 0.43
C VAL A 20 8.57 -0.96 0.78
N PRO A 21 7.90 -0.25 -0.14
CA PRO A 21 6.55 0.24 0.12
C PRO A 21 5.57 -0.94 0.16
N GLY A 22 4.46 -0.78 0.90
CA GLY A 22 3.34 -1.71 0.79
C GLY A 22 2.52 -1.38 -0.46
N VAL A 23 2.27 -2.37 -1.31
CA VAL A 23 1.41 -2.21 -2.50
C VAL A 23 0.14 -3.02 -2.31
N PHE A 24 -1.01 -2.40 -2.54
CA PHE A 24 -2.33 -2.99 -2.27
C PHE A 24 -3.29 -2.80 -3.44
N GLU A 25 -4.06 -3.84 -3.77
CA GLU A 25 -5.33 -3.68 -4.49
C GLU A 25 -6.42 -3.25 -3.51
N ALA A 26 -7.40 -2.50 -4.00
CA ALA A 26 -8.55 -2.05 -3.23
C ALA A 26 -9.89 -2.47 -3.85
N ASP A 27 -10.97 -2.30 -3.09
CA ASP A 27 -12.35 -2.63 -3.49
C ASP A 27 -12.90 -1.73 -4.61
N ASP A 28 -12.27 -0.58 -4.84
CA ASP A 28 -12.56 0.33 -5.95
C ASP A 28 -11.82 -0.02 -7.26
N LEU A 29 -11.18 -1.20 -7.30
CA LEU A 29 -10.36 -1.69 -8.42
C LEU A 29 -9.06 -0.89 -8.62
N GLY A 30 -8.69 -0.01 -7.69
CA GLY A 30 -7.43 0.73 -7.69
C GLY A 30 -6.24 -0.07 -7.17
N THR A 31 -5.02 0.41 -7.49
CA THR A 31 -3.77 -0.06 -6.91
C THR A 31 -3.08 1.09 -6.18
N TYR A 32 -2.73 0.87 -4.91
CA TYR A 32 -2.24 1.89 -3.99
C TYR A 32 -0.85 1.56 -3.45
N VAL A 33 -0.02 2.60 -3.28
CA VAL A 33 1.30 2.51 -2.65
C VAL A 33 1.25 3.21 -1.30
N VAL A 34 1.51 2.47 -0.22
CA VAL A 34 1.44 2.95 1.16
C VAL A 34 2.82 2.91 1.80
N LYS A 35 3.20 4.02 2.43
CA LYS A 35 4.39 4.09 3.29
C LYS A 35 4.04 3.50 4.66
N LEU A 36 4.57 2.32 4.96
CA LEU A 36 4.42 1.70 6.27
C LEU A 36 5.47 2.30 7.23
N PRO A 37 5.06 2.87 8.38
CA PRO A 37 6.01 3.32 9.38
C PRO A 37 6.67 2.11 10.07
N THR A 38 7.99 2.19 10.27
CA THR A 38 8.77 1.14 10.96
C THR A 38 8.66 1.23 12.49
N HIS A 39 8.17 2.34 13.02
CA HIS A 39 7.95 2.56 14.45
C HIS A 39 6.47 2.89 14.69
N TRP A 40 5.86 2.14 15.59
CA TRP A 40 4.55 2.45 16.15
C TRP A 40 4.79 3.16 17.48
N HIS A 41 4.29 4.39 17.64
CA HIS A 41 4.17 5.05 18.93
C HIS A 41 2.77 4.80 19.50
#